data_AF-A0A258LJ30-F1
#
_entry.id   AF-A0A258LJ30-F1
#
_cell.length_a   1.000
_cell.length_b   1.000
_cell.length_c   1.000
_cell.angle_alpha   90.00
_cell.angle_beta   90.00
_cell.angle_gamma   90.00
#
_symmetry.space_group_name_H-M   'P 1'
#
loop_
_entity.id
_entity.type
_entity.pdbx_description
1 polymer ?
#
loop_
_entity_poly.entity_id
_entity_poly.type
_entity_poly.pdbx_seq_one_letter_code
_entity_poly.pdbx_strand_id
1 'polypeptide(L)' 'MSKKASPYLYYTVKPGDTLSEIAEKKGSTVSKIQALNGLKKSSIRAGMRLKINRT' A
#
# COMPACT_ATOMS: atom_id res chain seq x y z
N MET A 1 -23.89 -16.32 -4.27
CA MET A 1 -22.78 -15.86 -5.14
C MET A 1 -21.81 -15.04 -4.29
N SER A 2 -20.66 -15.61 -3.94
CA SER A 2 -19.68 -14.99 -3.03
C SER A 2 -18.92 -13.87 -3.75
N LYS A 3 -19.07 -12.61 -3.31
CA LYS A 3 -18.21 -11.50 -3.74
C LYS A 3 -16.79 -11.82 -3.27
N LYS A 4 -15.94 -12.36 -4.16
CA LYS A 4 -14.50 -12.42 -3.93
C LYS A 4 -14.03 -10.99 -3.68
N ALA A 5 -13.68 -10.67 -2.43
CA ALA A 5 -13.08 -9.38 -2.11
C ALA A 5 -11.82 -9.23 -2.97
N SER A 6 -11.65 -8.07 -3.62
CA SER A 6 -10.41 -7.79 -4.34
C SER A 6 -9.24 -8.02 -3.38
N PRO A 7 -8.21 -8.81 -3.77
CA PRO A 7 -7.05 -9.05 -2.91
C PRO A 7 -6.23 -7.77 -2.68
N TYR A 8 -6.59 -6.68 -3.37
CA TYR A 8 -5.88 -5.41 -3.29
C TYR A 8 -6.75 -4.31 -2.66
N LEU A 9 -6.16 -3.58 -1.73
CA LEU A 9 -6.65 -2.34 -1.16
C LEU A 9 -5.85 -1.18 -1.76
N TYR A 10 -6.55 -0.12 -2.16
CA TYR A 10 -5.92 1.12 -2.61
C TYR A 10 -5.89 2.12 -1.47
N TYR A 11 -4.72 2.70 -1.19
CA TYR A 11 -4.53 3.71 -0.17
C TYR A 11 -3.95 4.98 -0.79
N THR A 12 -4.59 6.12 -0.55
CA THR A 12 -4.03 7.42 -0.93
C THR A 12 -3.18 7.95 0.21
N VAL A 13 -1.90 8.13 -0.05
CA VAL A 13 -0.91 8.64 0.91
C VAL A 13 -1.31 10.03 1.36
N LYS A 14 -1.35 10.26 2.68
CA LYS A 14 -1.61 11.57 3.26
C LYS A 14 -0.30 12.30 3.58
N PRO A 15 -0.31 13.64 3.67
CA PRO A 15 0.84 14.38 4.18
C PRO A 15 1.27 13.85 5.55
N GLY A 16 2.56 13.52 5.69
CA GLY A 16 3.13 12.94 6.91
C GLY A 16 3.10 11.42 6.99
N ASP A 17 2.40 10.71 6.09
CA ASP A 17 2.43 9.25 6.07
C ASP A 17 3.78 8.72 5.56
N THR A 18 4.29 7.68 6.22
CA THR A 18 5.43 6.90 5.73
C THR A 18 5.01 5.55 5.17
N LEU A 19 5.82 5.00 4.25
CA LEU A 19 5.53 3.71 3.63
C LEU A 19 5.54 2.55 4.65
N SER A 20 6.40 2.65 5.67
CA SER A 20 6.48 1.72 6.79
C SER A 20 5.20 1.72 7.63
N GLU A 21 4.73 2.90 8.06
CA GLU A 21 3.50 3.00 8.86
C GLU A 21 2.28 2.54 8.07
N ILE A 22 2.20 2.86 6.78
CA ILE A 22 1.09 2.37 5.92
C ILE A 22 1.15 0.84 5.82
N ALA A 23 2.34 0.27 5.64
CA ALA A 23 2.51 -1.17 5.57
C ALA A 23 2.00 -1.85 6.86
N GLU A 24 2.47 -1.39 8.03
CA GLU A 24 2.04 -1.91 9.33
C GLU A 24 0.53 -1.74 9.55
N LYS A 25 0.00 -0.53 9.35
CA LYS A 25 -1.43 -0.22 9.50
C LYS A 25 -2.34 -1.06 8.58
N LYS A 26 -1.80 -1.55 7.46
CA LYS A 26 -2.55 -2.36 6.48
C LYS A 26 -2.20 -3.84 6.51
N GLY A 27 -1.39 -4.30 7.48
CA GLY A 27 -0.99 -5.71 7.59
C GLY A 27 -0.15 -6.17 6.40
N SER A 28 0.62 -5.27 5.80
CA SER A 28 1.50 -5.55 4.66
C SER A 28 2.95 -5.25 5.01
N THR A 29 3.87 -5.47 4.08
CA THR A 29 5.28 -5.13 4.25
C THR A 29 5.69 -4.08 3.22
N VAL A 30 6.67 -3.25 3.58
CA VAL A 30 7.23 -2.23 2.68
C VAL A 30 7.64 -2.84 1.34
N SER A 31 8.35 -3.97 1.38
CA SER A 31 8.79 -4.71 0.18
C SER A 31 7.61 -5.18 -0.69
N LYS A 32 6.53 -5.71 -0.09
CA LYS A 32 5.32 -6.09 -0.84
C LYS A 32 4.67 -4.89 -1.51
N ILE A 33 4.49 -3.78 -0.78
CA ILE A 33 3.90 -2.56 -1.36
C ILE A 33 4.80 -2.00 -2.46
N GLN A 34 6.12 -2.04 -2.29
CA GLN A 34 7.08 -1.62 -3.30
C GLN A 34 6.95 -2.46 -4.58
N ALA A 35 6.96 -3.78 -4.46
CA ALA A 35 6.80 -4.70 -5.58
C ALA A 35 5.47 -4.47 -6.31
N LEU A 36 4.38 -4.25 -5.58
CA LEU A 36 3.05 -4.02 -6.16
C LEU A 36 2.90 -2.67 -6.87
N ASN A 37 3.69 -1.67 -6.48
CA ASN A 37 3.63 -0.30 -7.03
C ASN A 37 4.85 0.06 -7.89
N GLY A 38 5.77 -0.88 -8.14
CA GLY A 38 7.01 -0.63 -8.88
C GLY A 38 7.93 0.41 -8.22
N LEU A 39 7.84 0.58 -6.90
CA LEU A 39 8.63 1.58 -6.18
C LEU A 39 10.04 1.04 -5.93
N LYS A 40 11.06 1.74 -6.48
CA LYS A 40 12.47 1.40 -6.25
C LYS A 40 12.98 1.80 -4.86
N LYS A 41 12.27 2.72 -4.18
CA LYS A 41 12.62 3.25 -2.87
C LYS A 41 11.37 3.39 -2.01
N SER A 42 11.55 3.53 -0.70
CA SER A 42 10.47 3.78 0.26
C SER A 42 9.92 5.21 0.23
N SER A 43 10.37 6.03 -0.73
CA SER A 43 9.90 7.42 -0.88
C SER A 43 8.54 7.44 -1.54
N ILE A 44 7.54 7.84 -0.77
CA ILE A 44 6.17 8.08 -1.21
C ILE A 44 5.84 9.55 -1.04
N ARG A 45 4.88 10.04 -1.82
CA ARG A 45 4.43 11.43 -1.78
C ARG A 45 2.95 11.48 -1.42
N ALA A 46 2.54 12.52 -0.70
CA ALA A 46 1.13 12.79 -0.46
C ALA A 46 0.35 12.85 -1.79
N GLY A 47 -0.84 12.26 -1.82
CA GLY A 47 -1.67 12.11 -3.02
C GLY A 47 -1.34 10.88 -3.87
N MET A 48 -0.23 10.17 -3.61
CA MET A 48 0.10 8.94 -4.31
C MET A 48 -0.88 7.83 -3.95
N ARG A 49 -1.37 7.08 -4.94
CA ARG A 49 -2.21 5.90 -4.74
C ARG A 49 -1.35 4.64 -4.67
N LEU A 50 -1.32 3.99 -3.52
CA LEU A 50 -0.61 2.74 -3.29
C LEU A 50 -1.57 1.56 -3.38
N LYS A 51 -1.20 0.57 -4.19
CA LYS A 51 -1.80 -0.76 -4.24
C LYS A 51 -1.20 -1.65 -3.16
N ILE A 52 -2.01 -2.12 -2.23
CA ILE A 52 -1.59 -2.90 -1.07
C ILE A 52 -2.30 -4.25 -1.13
N ASN A 53 -1.58 -5.35 -0.95
CA ASN A 53 -2.21 -6.67 -0.87
C ASN A 53 -2.83 -6.85 0.53
N ARG A 54 -4.14 -7.12 0.58
CA ARG A 54 -4.86 -7.46 1.80
C ARG A 54 -4.67 -8.96 2.02
N THR A 55 -3.57 -9.31 2.70
CA THR A 55 -3.34 -10.69 3.12
C THR A 55 -4.19 -11.07 4.31
#